data_AF-A0A5J5GCI5-F1
#
_entry.id   AF-A0A5J5GCI5-F1
#
_cell.length_a   1.000
_cell.length_b   1.000
_cell.length_c   1.000
_cell.angle_alpha   90.00
_cell.angle_beta   90.00
_cell.angle_gamma   90.00
#
_symmetry.space_group_name_H-M   'P 1'
#
loop_
_entity.id
_entity.type
_entity.pdbx_description
1 polymer ?
#
loop_
_entity_poly.entity_id
_entity_poly.type
_entity_poly.pdbx_seq_one_letter_code
_entity_poly.pdbx_strand_id
1 'polypeptide(L)'
;MTEPETDELDMLFAEARETRPDVSAALTARIVADAAAEMPRRTGRAEAAPSLWRALGGWVGAGTLGAATLAGVWIGLAAPSALSGVTGGLLGEPVVVSLLPESDLLLDAEG
;
A
#
# COMPACT_ATOMS: atom_id res chain seq x y z
N MET A 1 -13.64 1.41 -13.94
CA MET A 1 -15.03 1.27 -13.48
C MET A 1 -15.00 1.71 -12.04
N THR A 2 -15.24 3.00 -11.82
CA THR A 2 -15.18 3.64 -10.49
C THR A 2 -16.32 3.11 -9.64
N GLU A 3 -16.08 2.92 -8.35
CA GLU A 3 -17.04 2.35 -7.43
C GLU A 3 -18.18 3.37 -7.22
N PRO A 4 -19.46 2.98 -7.37
CA PRO A 4 -20.59 3.93 -7.35
C PRO A 4 -20.71 4.71 -6.03
N GLU A 5 -20.22 4.15 -4.93
CA GLU A 5 -20.26 4.77 -3.60
C GLU A 5 -19.34 6.01 -3.49
N THR A 6 -18.19 6.02 -4.18
CA THR A 6 -17.29 7.19 -4.16
C THR A 6 -17.88 8.37 -4.95
N ASP A 7 -18.58 8.09 -6.04
CA ASP A 7 -19.21 9.12 -6.87
C ASP A 7 -20.40 9.78 -6.16
N GLU A 8 -21.17 9.01 -5.38
CA GLU A 8 -22.26 9.55 -4.56
C GLU A 8 -21.74 10.47 -3.44
N LEU A 9 -20.65 10.09 -2.78
CA LEU A 9 -20.01 10.92 -1.74
C LEU A 9 -19.47 12.24 -2.32
N ASP A 10 -18.85 12.19 -3.50
CA ASP A 10 -18.30 13.37 -4.15
C ASP A 10 -19.40 14.37 -4.55
N MET A 11 -20.56 13.88 -4.98
CA MET A 11 -21.74 14.70 -5.27
C MET A 11 -22.30 15.37 -4.01
N LEU A 12 -22.43 14.64 -2.90
CA LEU A 12 -22.85 15.20 -1.61
C LEU A 12 -21.86 16.27 -1.10
N PHE A 13 -20.56 16.07 -1.28
CA PHE A 13 -19.56 17.07 -0.92
C PHE A 13 -19.57 18.30 -1.84
N ALA A 14 -19.94 18.14 -3.11
CA ALA A 14 -20.14 19.26 -4.02
C ALA A 14 -21.30 20.15 -3.57
N GLU A 15 -22.45 19.56 -3.27
CA GLU A 15 -23.64 20.26 -2.75
C GLU A 15 -23.34 20.98 -1.41
N ALA A 16 -22.65 20.30 -0.50
CA ALA A 16 -22.28 20.89 0.79
C ALA A 16 -21.32 22.09 0.66
N ARG A 17 -20.53 22.19 -0.41
CA ARG A 17 -19.64 23.35 -0.65
C ARG A 17 -20.39 24.58 -1.14
N GLU A 18 -21.47 24.39 -1.89
CA GLU A 18 -22.34 25.47 -2.36
C GLU A 18 -23.07 26.12 -1.18
N THR A 19 -23.44 25.32 -0.19
CA THR A 19 -24.08 25.80 1.05
C THR A 19 -23.05 25.94 2.15
N ARG A 20 -22.30 27.06 2.15
CA ARG A 20 -21.35 27.39 3.22
C ARG A 20 -21.97 28.34 4.24
N PRO A 21 -22.59 27.84 5.33
CA PRO A 21 -23.08 28.71 6.39
C PRO A 21 -21.91 29.47 7.02
N ASP A 22 -22.12 30.77 7.27
CA ASP A 22 -21.13 31.59 7.96
C ASP A 22 -21.04 31.17 9.43
N VAL A 23 -19.84 30.75 9.84
CA VAL A 23 -19.58 30.27 11.20
C VAL A 23 -19.08 31.45 12.03
N SER A 24 -19.77 31.76 13.13
CA SER A 24 -19.34 32.89 13.98
C SER A 24 -17.90 32.72 14.47
N ALA A 25 -17.12 33.81 14.45
CA ALA A 25 -15.72 33.79 14.89
C ALA A 25 -15.56 33.28 16.33
N ALA A 26 -16.53 33.55 17.20
CA ALA A 26 -16.56 33.06 18.58
C ALA A 26 -16.68 31.53 18.65
N LEU A 27 -17.50 30.92 17.80
CA LEU A 27 -17.62 29.46 17.72
C LEU A 27 -16.32 28.84 17.20
N THR A 28 -15.74 29.41 16.14
CA THR A 28 -14.45 28.95 15.61
C THR A 28 -13.34 29.01 16.67
N ALA A 29 -13.26 30.09 17.44
CA ALA A 29 -12.29 30.23 18.52
C ALA A 29 -12.46 29.15 19.61
N ARG A 30 -13.71 28.82 19.96
CA ARG A 30 -14.00 27.74 20.93
C ARG A 30 -13.62 26.36 20.38
N ILE A 31 -13.98 26.06 19.14
CA ILE A 31 -13.61 24.79 18.48
C ILE A 31 -12.08 24.61 18.47
N VAL A 32 -11.34 25.66 18.13
CA VAL A 32 -9.87 25.61 18.11
C VAL A 32 -9.29 25.42 19.51
N ALA A 33 -9.84 26.09 20.51
CA ALA A 33 -9.42 25.93 21.91
C ALA A 33 -9.68 24.50 22.43
N ASP A 34 -10.86 23.95 22.16
CA ASP A 34 -11.24 22.60 22.57
C ASP A 34 -10.38 21.55 21.85
N ALA A 35 -10.18 21.70 20.54
CA ALA A 35 -9.29 20.84 19.78
C ALA A 35 -7.86 20.86 20.34
N ALA A 36 -7.33 22.05 20.65
CA ALA A 36 -6.00 22.19 21.27
C ALA A 36 -5.92 21.56 22.67
N ALA A 37 -7.03 21.50 23.40
CA ALA A 37 -7.09 20.88 24.72
C ALA A 37 -7.05 19.34 24.65
N GLU A 38 -7.72 18.77 23.64
CA GLU A 38 -7.81 17.33 23.36
C GLU A 38 -6.67 16.77 22.51
N MET A 39 -5.93 17.63 21.80
CA MET A 39 -4.76 17.20 21.06
C MET A 39 -3.79 16.49 22.01
N PRO A 40 -3.27 15.30 21.61
CA PRO A 40 -2.31 14.59 22.42
C PRO A 40 -1.09 15.48 22.61
N ARG A 41 -0.94 16.00 23.83
CA ARG A 41 0.26 16.71 24.24
C ARG A 41 1.38 15.68 24.15
N ARG A 42 2.46 16.00 23.42
CA ARG A 42 3.72 15.26 23.54
C ARG A 42 4.15 15.40 25.00
N THR A 43 3.70 14.49 25.86
CA THR A 43 4.19 14.37 27.22
C THR A 43 5.68 14.10 27.05
N GLY A 44 6.50 14.97 27.64
CA GLY A 44 7.95 14.93 27.48
C GLY A 44 8.45 13.50 27.69
N ARG A 45 9.23 13.01 26.72
CA ARG A 45 10.03 11.77 26.73
C ARG A 45 9.73 10.86 27.92
N ALA A 46 8.63 10.11 27.87
CA ALA A 46 8.58 8.85 28.58
C ALA A 46 9.33 7.85 27.70
N GLU A 47 10.48 7.37 28.17
CA GLU A 47 11.26 6.28 27.57
C GLU A 47 10.50 4.95 27.69
N ALA A 48 9.27 4.88 27.18
CA ALA A 48 8.66 3.61 26.86
C ALA A 48 9.07 3.31 25.43
N ALA A 49 9.94 2.30 25.23
CA ALA A 49 10.26 1.80 23.90
C ALA A 49 8.93 1.68 23.12
N PRO A 50 8.78 2.35 21.97
CA PRO A 50 7.52 2.33 21.25
C PRO A 50 7.19 0.87 20.99
N SER A 51 5.98 0.44 21.35
CA SER A 51 5.58 -0.92 21.02
C SER A 51 5.80 -1.10 19.52
N LEU A 52 6.37 -2.23 19.10
CA LEU A 52 6.64 -2.51 17.68
C LEU A 52 5.40 -2.23 16.82
N TRP A 53 4.20 -2.49 17.38
CA TRP A 53 2.92 -2.15 16.78
C TRP A 53 2.71 -0.65 16.51
N ARG A 54 3.05 0.23 17.46
CA ARG A 54 3.01 1.68 17.28
C ARG A 54 4.12 2.17 16.35
N ALA A 55 5.31 1.57 16.42
CA ALA A 55 6.42 1.90 15.52
C ALA A 55 6.11 1.57 14.05
N LEU A 56 5.35 0.50 13.81
CA LEU A 56 4.91 0.09 12.49
C LEU A 56 3.76 0.94 11.93
N GLY A 57 3.18 1.87 12.70
CA GLY A 57 2.05 2.71 12.26
C GLY A 57 0.66 2.15 12.61
N GLY A 58 0.59 1.17 13.53
CA GLY A 58 -0.65 0.55 13.96
C GLY A 58 -1.38 -0.17 12.83
N TRP A 59 -2.71 -0.06 12.79
CA TRP A 59 -3.54 -0.72 11.78
C TRP A 59 -3.28 -0.23 10.34
N VAL A 60 -3.01 1.06 10.16
CA VAL A 60 -2.64 1.62 8.84
C VAL A 60 -1.31 1.03 8.39
N GLY A 61 -0.34 0.97 9.30
CA GLY A 61 0.93 0.30 9.11
C GLY A 61 0.80 -1.16 8.67
N ALA A 62 0.05 -1.95 9.45
CA ALA A 62 -0.22 -3.35 9.17
C ALA A 62 -0.91 -3.55 7.80
N GLY A 63 -1.83 -2.65 7.42
CA GLY A 63 -2.49 -2.69 6.12
C GLY A 63 -1.50 -2.49 4.96
N THR A 64 -0.63 -1.49 5.04
CA THR A 64 0.38 -1.24 3.99
C THR A 64 1.43 -2.35 3.91
N LEU A 65 1.86 -2.90 5.05
CA LEU A 65 2.78 -4.03 5.11
C LEU A 65 2.15 -5.28 4.48
N GLY A 66 0.89 -5.57 4.82
CA GLY A 66 0.11 -6.65 4.19
C GLY A 66 0.00 -6.46 2.68
N ALA A 67 -0.40 -5.28 2.23
CA ALA A 67 -0.49 -4.95 0.81
C ALA A 67 0.85 -5.11 0.07
N ALA A 68 1.96 -4.68 0.68
CA ALA A 68 3.30 -4.83 0.11
C ALA A 68 3.71 -6.31 -0.01
N THR A 69 3.41 -7.14 1.00
CA THR A 69 3.69 -8.58 0.93
C THR A 69 2.86 -9.27 -0.16
N LEU A 70 1.58 -8.91 -0.29
CA LEU A 70 0.70 -9.44 -1.33
C LEU A 70 1.18 -9.05 -2.72
N ALA A 71 1.60 -7.80 -2.90
CA ALA A 71 2.19 -7.31 -4.14
C ALA A 71 3.48 -8.06 -4.49
N GLY A 72 4.35 -8.33 -3.51
CA GLY A 72 5.55 -9.14 -3.71
C GLY A 72 5.24 -10.57 -4.17
N VAL A 73 4.27 -11.23 -3.54
CA VAL A 73 3.81 -12.58 -3.94
C VAL A 73 3.24 -12.56 -5.36
N TRP A 74 2.43 -11.57 -5.69
CA TRP A 74 1.86 -11.41 -7.02
C TRP A 74 2.94 -11.25 -8.09
N ILE A 75 3.93 -10.39 -7.85
CA ILE A 75 5.07 -10.18 -8.76
C ILE A 75 5.89 -11.46 -8.92
N GLY A 76 6.05 -12.27 -7.88
CA GLY A 76 6.77 -13.55 -7.97
C GLY A 76 6.04 -14.61 -8.80
N LEU A 77 4.71 -14.70 -8.71
CA LEU A 77 3.92 -15.66 -9.49
C LEU A 77 3.71 -15.22 -10.94
N ALA A 78 3.47 -13.93 -11.16
CA ALA A 78 3.15 -13.37 -12.47
C ALA A 78 4.12 -12.22 -12.79
N ALA A 79 5.40 -12.58 -12.92
CA ALA A 79 6.46 -11.63 -13.22
C ALA A 79 6.11 -10.80 -14.48
N PRO A 80 5.95 -9.46 -14.35
CA PRO A 80 5.66 -8.60 -15.48
C PRO A 80 6.77 -8.65 -16.53
N SER A 81 6.43 -8.62 -17.82
CA SER A 81 7.41 -8.60 -18.92
C SER A 81 8.38 -7.41 -18.86
N ALA A 82 7.96 -6.31 -18.22
CA ALA A 82 8.81 -5.16 -17.95
C ALA A 82 9.97 -5.46 -16.98
N LEU A 83 9.78 -6.40 -16.04
CA LEU A 83 10.88 -6.82 -15.16
C LEU A 83 11.93 -7.57 -15.97
N SER A 84 11.54 -8.51 -16.85
CA SER A 84 12.48 -9.29 -17.67
C SER A 84 13.47 -8.42 -18.44
N GLY A 85 13.03 -7.29 -19.02
CA GLY A 85 13.92 -6.36 -19.72
C GLY A 85 14.94 -5.65 -18.80
N VAL A 86 14.54 -5.32 -17.57
CA VAL A 86 15.43 -4.71 -16.58
C VAL A 86 16.43 -5.74 -16.03
N THR A 87 15.97 -6.95 -15.72
CA THR A 87 16.83 -8.04 -15.26
C THR A 87 17.82 -8.46 -16.35
N GLY A 88 17.37 -8.60 -17.60
CA GLY A 88 18.23 -8.94 -18.74
C GLY A 88 19.33 -7.91 -18.99
N GLY A 89 19.01 -6.61 -18.84
CA GLY A 89 19.99 -5.53 -18.97
C GLY A 89 20.98 -5.43 -17.81
N LEU A 90 20.60 -5.81 -16.58
CA LEU A 90 21.42 -5.65 -15.38
C LEU A 90 22.20 -6.91 -14.98
N LEU A 91 21.58 -8.09 -15.14
CA LEU A 91 22.06 -9.39 -14.70
C LEU A 91 22.46 -10.30 -15.87
N GLY A 92 22.13 -9.91 -17.11
CA GLY A 92 22.36 -10.69 -18.32
C GLY A 92 21.14 -11.51 -18.72
N GLU A 93 21.03 -11.80 -20.02
CA GLU A 93 19.95 -12.63 -20.55
C GLU A 93 20.09 -14.08 -20.06
N PRO A 94 18.99 -14.72 -19.60
CA PRO A 94 19.03 -16.10 -19.15
C PRO A 94 19.37 -17.02 -20.33
N VAL A 95 20.58 -17.59 -20.31
CA VAL A 95 20.98 -18.65 -21.24
C VAL A 95 20.42 -19.97 -20.70
N VAL A 96 19.33 -20.43 -21.29
CA VAL A 96 18.78 -21.75 -21.02
C VAL A 96 19.72 -22.78 -21.67
N VAL A 97 20.45 -23.52 -20.84
CA VAL A 97 21.27 -24.65 -21.29
C VAL A 97 20.46 -25.92 -21.07
N SER A 98 20.06 -26.58 -22.17
CA SER A 98 19.44 -27.90 -22.10
C SER A 98 20.48 -28.93 -21.67
N LEU A 99 20.34 -29.44 -20.44
CA LEU A 99 21.26 -30.41 -19.85
C LEU A 99 20.95 -31.86 -20.24
N LEU A 100 19.74 -32.12 -20.77
CA LEU A 100 19.35 -33.39 -21.37
C LEU A 100 18.86 -33.14 -22.79
N PRO A 101 19.43 -33.80 -23.82
CA PRO A 101 18.80 -33.84 -25.12
C PRO A 101 17.51 -34.66 -24.99
N GLU A 102 16.37 -34.14 -25.50
CA GLU A 102 15.07 -34.84 -25.41
C GLU A 102 15.08 -36.23 -26.06
N SER A 103 16.09 -36.53 -26.88
CA SER A 103 16.34 -37.85 -27.43
C SER A 103 16.64 -38.92 -26.37
N ASP A 104 17.27 -38.56 -25.24
CA ASP A 104 17.64 -39.54 -24.19
C ASP A 104 16.45 -39.85 -23.27
N LEU A 105 15.53 -38.89 -23.09
CA LEU A 105 14.29 -39.07 -22.33
C LEU A 105 13.29 -39.98 -23.04
N LEU A 106 13.31 -40.02 -24.36
CA LEU A 106 12.43 -40.87 -25.17
C LEU A 106 13.00 -42.29 -25.39
N LEU A 107 14.30 -42.50 -25.18
CA LEU A 107 14.98 -43.80 -25.35
C LEU A 107 14.90 -44.71 -24.12
N ASP A 108 14.60 -44.18 -22.93
CA ASP A 108 14.46 -44.96 -21.69
C ASP A 108 12.99 -45.37 -21.38
N ALA A 109 12.03 -44.88 -22.17
CA ALA A 109 10.60 -45.17 -22.02
C ALA A 109 10.11 -46.37 -22.86
N GLU A 110 10.96 -46.90 -23.75
CA GLU A 110 10.64 -47.99 -24.69
C GLU A 110 11.58 -49.20 -24.46
N GLY A 111 11.79 -49.59 -23.19
CA GLY A 111 12.58 -50.76 -22.76
C GLY A 111 11.80 -51.69 -21.84
#